data_AF-A0A838NJT5-F1
#
_entry.id   AF-A0A838NJT5-F1
#
_cell.length_a   1.000
_cell.length_b   1.000
_cell.length_c   1.000
_cell.angle_alpha   90.00
_cell.angle_beta   90.00
_cell.angle_gamma   90.00
#
_symmetry.space_group_name_H-M   'P 1'
#
loop_
_entity.id
_entity.type
_entity.pdbx_description
1 polymer ?
#
loop_
_entity_poly.entity_id
_entity_poly.type
_entity_poly.pdbx_seq_one_letter_code
_entity_poly.pdbx_strand_id
1 'polypeptide(L)' 'FVTWSPVKGAVGYNILWGIRGDKLYQTYQVFADRAPALELRALTVGQEYYVAIEAFDEVGVSPVSRAVRLTRLSGLSP' A
#
# COMPACT_ATOMS: atom_id res chain seq x y z
N PHE A 1 -1.05 8.41 -4.85
CA PHE A 1 -1.80 7.15 -4.90
C PHE A 1 -0.82 5.99 -4.82
N VAL A 2 -1.19 4.94 -4.08
CA VAL A 2 -0.56 3.61 -4.15
C VAL A 2 -1.42 2.79 -5.10
N THR A 3 -0.83 2.14 -6.09
CA THR A 3 -1.53 1.30 -7.06
C THR A 3 -0.86 -0.05 -7.18
N TRP A 4 -1.64 -1.08 -7.53
CA TRP A 4 -1.13 -2.44 -7.66
C TRP A 4 -1.86 -3.23 -8.73
N SER A 5 -1.26 -4.34 -9.14
CA SER A 5 -1.89 -5.31 -10.02
C SER A 5 -2.81 -6.23 -9.19
N PRO A 6 -4.07 -6.42 -9.60
CA PRO A 6 -4.96 -7.35 -8.92
C PRO A 6 -4.42 -8.80 -8.95
N VAL A 7 -4.61 -9.50 -7.84
CA VAL A 7 -4.33 -10.93 -7.69
C VAL A 7 -5.64 -11.71 -7.85
N LYS A 8 -5.67 -12.71 -8.74
CA LYS A 8 -6.85 -13.55 -8.96
C LYS A 8 -7.23 -14.28 -7.67
N GLY A 9 -8.49 -14.19 -7.28
CA GLY A 9 -9.02 -14.86 -6.09
C GLY A 9 -8.83 -14.10 -4.77
N ALA A 10 -8.17 -12.93 -4.79
CA ALA A 10 -8.08 -12.10 -3.60
C ALA A 10 -9.45 -11.52 -3.22
N VAL A 11 -9.80 -11.59 -1.94
CA VAL A 11 -10.93 -10.86 -1.34
C VAL A 11 -10.56 -9.38 -1.15
N GLY A 12 -9.28 -9.10 -0.91
CA GLY A 12 -8.76 -7.74 -0.88
C GLY A 12 -7.27 -7.68 -0.63
N TYR A 13 -6.81 -6.50 -0.20
CA TYR A 13 -5.40 -6.18 0.00
C TYR A 13 -5.20 -5.41 1.29
N ASN A 14 -4.13 -5.71 2.02
CA ASN A 14 -3.62 -4.87 3.10
C ASN A 14 -2.52 -3.98 2.52
N ILE A 15 -2.73 -2.66 2.57
CA ILE A 15 -1.74 -1.67 2.17
C ILE A 15 -0.94 -1.29 3.42
N LEU A 16 0.31 -1.74 3.48
CA LEU A 16 1.20 -1.56 4.62
C LEU A 16 2.13 -0.38 4.37
N TRP A 17 2.30 0.53 5.32
CA TRP A 17 3.29 1.61 5.19
C TRP A 17 4.01 1.97 6.49
N GLY A 18 5.16 2.62 6.35
CA GLY A 18 5.94 3.11 7.47
C GLY A 18 7.16 3.93 7.03
N ILE A 19 7.94 4.37 8.01
CA ILE A 19 9.08 5.28 7.79
C ILE A 19 10.38 4.57 7.39
N ARG A 20 10.38 3.23 7.38
CA ARG A 20 11.47 2.38 6.88
C ARG A 20 10.90 1.16 6.16
N GLY A 21 11.66 0.64 5.19
CA GLY A 21 11.24 -0.51 4.37
C GLY A 21 11.01 -1.81 5.15
N ASP A 22 11.64 -1.96 6.30
CA ASP A 22 11.51 -3.10 7.22
C ASP A 22 10.53 -2.85 8.38
N LYS A 23 9.89 -1.67 8.42
CA LYS A 23 9.01 -1.24 9.54
C LYS A 23 7.71 -0.61 9.05
N LEU A 24 6.87 -1.44 8.45
CA LEU A 24 5.57 -1.06 7.90
C LEU A 24 4.45 -1.30 8.92
N TYR A 25 4.37 -0.44 9.93
CA TYR A 25 3.45 -0.64 11.07
C TYR A 25 2.03 -0.12 10.85
N GLN A 26 1.82 0.64 9.79
CA GLN A 26 0.49 1.14 9.44
C GLN A 26 -0.14 0.24 8.39
N THR A 27 -1.44 0.02 8.47
CA THR A 27 -2.17 -0.83 7.52
C THR A 27 -3.53 -0.23 7.18
N TYR A 28 -3.97 -0.43 5.94
CA TYR A 28 -5.29 -0.08 5.48
C TYR A 28 -5.80 -1.17 4.55
N GLN A 29 -7.00 -1.68 4.82
CA GLN A 29 -7.60 -2.78 4.07
C GLN A 29 -8.44 -2.23 2.91
N VAL A 30 -8.22 -2.75 1.70
CA VAL A 30 -8.98 -2.43 0.49
C VAL A 30 -9.58 -3.71 -0.08
N PHE A 31 -10.91 -3.79 -0.14
CA PHE A 31 -11.60 -4.92 -0.76
C PHE A 31 -11.45 -4.90 -2.29
N ALA A 32 -11.41 -6.09 -2.90
CA ALA A 32 -11.16 -6.29 -4.32
C ALA A 32 -12.33 -5.86 -5.23
N ASP A 33 -13.47 -5.48 -4.65
CA ASP A 33 -14.59 -4.84 -5.35
C ASP A 33 -14.33 -3.35 -5.64
N ARG A 34 -13.28 -2.76 -5.06
CA ARG A 34 -12.82 -1.40 -5.33
C ARG A 34 -11.67 -1.39 -6.34
N ALA A 35 -11.41 -0.21 -6.92
CA ALA A 35 -10.24 0.00 -7.74
C ALA A 35 -8.95 -0.37 -6.97
N PRO A 36 -7.93 -0.97 -7.61
CA PRO A 36 -6.67 -1.35 -6.97
C PRO A 36 -5.76 -0.13 -6.77
N ALA A 37 -6.30 0.86 -6.07
CA ALA A 37 -5.69 2.14 -5.81
C ALA A 37 -6.11 2.66 -4.44
N LEU A 38 -5.16 3.21 -3.69
CA LEU A 38 -5.41 3.92 -2.43
C LEU A 38 -4.82 5.32 -2.47
N GLU A 39 -5.64 6.32 -2.18
CA GLU A 39 -5.14 7.65 -1.86
C GLU A 39 -4.68 7.70 -0.39
N LEU A 40 -3.39 7.48 -0.18
CA LEU A 40 -2.81 7.51 1.15
C LEU A 40 -2.67 8.96 1.65
N ARG A 41 -3.54 9.37 2.57
CA ARG A 41 -3.60 10.74 3.11
C ARG A 41 -2.95 10.92 4.49
N ALA A 42 -2.62 9.82 5.17
CA ALA A 42 -2.02 9.83 6.51
C ALA A 42 -0.47 9.96 6.46
N LEU A 43 0.02 11.04 5.81
CA LEU A 43 1.45 11.26 5.58
C LEU A 43 1.91 12.64 6.11
N THR A 44 3.06 12.67 6.76
CA THR A 44 3.72 13.90 7.19
C THR A 44 4.60 14.46 6.06
N VAL A 45 4.54 15.77 5.84
CA VAL A 45 5.38 16.46 4.83
C VAL A 45 6.85 16.32 5.20
N GLY A 46 7.70 15.99 4.22
CA GLY A 46 9.15 15.84 4.40
C GLY A 46 9.57 14.49 4.99
N GLN A 47 8.64 13.66 5.44
CA GLN A 47 8.94 12.30 5.91
C GLN A 47 9.00 11.34 4.72
N GLU A 48 10.07 10.53 4.67
CA GLU A 48 10.12 9.41 3.75
C GLU A 48 9.22 8.27 4.22
N TYR A 49 8.52 7.66 3.27
CA TYR A 49 7.68 6.50 3.53
C TYR A 49 8.01 5.37 2.57
N TYR A 50 7.75 4.16 3.04
CA TYR A 50 7.83 2.92 2.29
C TYR A 50 6.46 2.26 2.33
N VAL A 51 6.11 1.56 1.25
CA VAL A 51 4.84 0.84 1.12
C VAL A 51 5.08 -0.57 0.61
N ALA A 52 4.31 -1.52 1.14
CA ALA A 52 4.19 -2.88 0.62
C ALA A 52 2.72 -3.31 0.67
N ILE A 53 2.42 -4.39 -0.03
CA ILE A 53 1.05 -4.90 -0.15
C ILE A 53 1.08 -6.41 -0.01
N GLU A 54 0.11 -6.95 0.72
CA GLU A 54 -0.24 -8.36 0.70
C GLU A 54 -1.71 -8.50 0.27
N ALA A 55 -2.02 -9.56 -0.46
CA ALA A 55 -3.40 -9.94 -0.74
C ALA A 55 -3.93 -10.78 0.43
N PHE A 56 -5.24 -10.74 0.65
CA PHE A 56 -5.90 -11.62 1.61
C PHE A 56 -7.14 -12.26 0.98
N ASP A 57 -7.49 -13.41 1.53
CA ASP A 57 -8.73 -14.14 1.29
C ASP A 57 -9.30 -14.65 2.63
N GLU A 58 -10.23 -15.61 2.60
CA GLU A 58 -10.85 -16.18 3.79
C GLU A 58 -9.90 -17.05 4.62
N VAL A 59 -8.76 -17.49 4.06
CA VAL A 59 -7.84 -18.42 4.72
C VAL A 59 -6.55 -17.76 5.21
N GLY A 60 -6.27 -16.53 4.78
CA GLY A 60 -5.18 -15.73 5.35
C GLY A 60 -4.65 -14.67 4.42
N VAL A 61 -3.34 -14.43 4.51
CA VAL A 61 -2.62 -13.42 3.74
C VAL A 61 -1.53 -14.05 2.89
N SER A 62 -1.24 -13.43 1.74
CA SER A 62 -0.07 -13.77 0.92
C SER A 62 1.23 -13.34 1.60
N PRO A 63 2.39 -13.78 1.09
CA PRO A 63 3.64 -13.08 1.38
C PRO A 63 3.52 -11.59 1.05
N VAL A 64 4.11 -10.75 1.90
CA VAL A 64 4.19 -9.30 1.68
C VAL A 64 5.08 -9.03 0.48
N SER A 65 4.65 -8.11 -0.39
CA SER A 65 5.45 -7.67 -1.52
C SER A 65 6.74 -6.97 -1.06
N ARG A 66 7.68 -6.79 -1.99
CA ARG A 66 8.87 -5.99 -1.71
C ARG A 66 8.46 -4.55 -1.37
N ALA A 67 8.92 -4.04 -0.23
CA ALA A 67 8.73 -2.64 0.12
C ALA A 67 9.37 -1.72 -0.92
N VAL A 68 8.60 -0.71 -1.35
CA VAL A 68 9.05 0.33 -2.28
C VAL A 68 8.95 1.69 -1.62
N ARG A 69 9.92 2.57 -1.88
CA ARG A 69 9.88 3.96 -1.41
C ARG A 69 8.72 4.68 -2.08
N LEU A 70 7.87 5.33 -1.29
CA LEU A 70 6.78 6.15 -1.78
C LEU A 70 7.37 7.44 -2.36
N THR A 71 7.52 7.50 -3.68
CA THR A 71 7.97 8.71 -4.37
C THR A 71 6.78 9.62 -4.62
N ARG A 72 6.88 10.88 -4.22
CA ARG A 72 6.00 11.93 -4.74
C ARG A 72 6.26 12.02 -6.24
N LEU A 73 5.22 11.92 -7.07
CA LEU A 73 5.36 12.33 -8.46
C LEU A 73 5.72 13.81 -8.45
N SER A 74 6.90 14.16 -8.95
CA SER A 74 7.34 15.53 -9.16
C SER A 74 6.45 16.15 -10.24
N GLY A 75 5.28 16.67 -9.86
CA GLY A 75 4.32 17.17 -10.85
C GLY A 75 3.21 18.08 -10.35
N LEU A 76 3.12 18.37 -9.05
CA LEU A 76 2.23 19.40 -8.52
C LEU A 76 2.93 20.08 -7.34
N SER A 77 3.68 21.14 -7.65
CA SER A 77 3.86 22.23 -6.69
C SER A 77 2.52 22.98 -6.62
N PRO A 78 2.07 23.43 -5.44
CA PRO A 78 0.95 24.38 -5.37
C PRO A 78 1.25 25.66 -6.14
#